data_AF-A0A2G9UAH7-F1
#
_entry.id   AF-A0A2G9UAH7-F1
#
_cell.length_a   1.000
_cell.length_b   1.000
_cell.length_c   1.000
_cell.angle_alpha   90.00
_cell.angle_beta   90.00
_cell.angle_gamma   90.00
#
_symmetry.space_group_name_H-M   'P 1'
#
loop_
_entity.id
_entity.type
_entity.pdbx_description
1 polymer ?
#
loop_
_entity_poly.entity_id
_entity_poly.type
_entity_poly.pdbx_seq_one_letter_code
_entity_poly.pdbx_strand_id
1 'polypeptide(L)'
;MESKERVTDALLDLIRRKRNGETISRKLIRDVTDCYVELGIEEDETPDQVRSAQPNPNAKLKVYMDHFEAKFLRETENYYANEAQAFLEHNPLTEYMKKVLIEAQLELFQNEFGALLEANKDDDLARMYKAATTFINKNEVTSRSTSQQMSKSPELLAKYCDQLLRKSSKMPEENELEDMLTQVMVVFKYIEDKDVFSKFYTKMFSKRLISETSASEEAEVSLINKLKQMCGFEYTNRLSKMINDTQISKVH
;
A
#
# COMPACT_ATOMS: atom_id res chain seq x y z
N MET A 1 35.54 -3.43 -0.48
CA MET A 1 34.30 -3.09 0.26
C MET A 1 33.90 -1.63 0.06
N GLU A 2 34.79 -0.68 0.32
CA GLU A 2 34.53 0.78 0.29
C GLU A 2 33.98 1.31 -1.06
N SER A 3 34.42 0.74 -2.19
CA SER A 3 33.94 1.16 -3.51
C SER A 3 32.49 0.74 -3.80
N LYS A 4 32.03 -0.41 -3.30
CA LYS A 4 30.65 -0.89 -3.52
C LYS A 4 29.64 -0.07 -2.72
N GLU A 5 30.00 0.32 -1.49
CA GLU A 5 29.14 1.16 -0.65
C GLU A 5 28.99 2.59 -1.20
N ARG A 6 30.08 3.20 -1.67
CA ARG A 6 30.02 4.55 -2.28
C ARG A 6 29.15 4.59 -3.54
N VAL A 7 29.17 3.53 -4.35
CA VAL A 7 28.31 3.41 -5.53
C VAL A 7 26.85 3.22 -5.13
N THR A 8 26.57 2.41 -4.10
CA THR A 8 25.21 2.24 -3.56
C THR A 8 24.68 3.58 -3.07
N ASP A 9 25.44 4.28 -2.23
CA ASP A 9 24.98 5.53 -1.61
C ASP A 9 24.76 6.63 -2.68
N ALA A 10 25.60 6.69 -3.71
CA ALA A 10 25.41 7.60 -4.85
C ALA A 10 24.16 7.24 -5.70
N LEU A 11 23.90 5.95 -5.91
CA LEU A 11 22.71 5.47 -6.62
C LEU A 11 21.42 5.79 -5.83
N LEU A 12 21.44 5.64 -4.51
CA LEU A 12 20.32 5.99 -3.64
C LEU A 12 20.04 7.50 -3.64
N ASP A 13 21.09 8.33 -3.64
CA ASP A 13 20.94 9.78 -3.78
C ASP A 13 20.33 10.18 -5.13
N LEU A 14 20.75 9.53 -6.23
CA LEU A 14 20.12 9.72 -7.55
C LEU A 14 18.65 9.33 -7.52
N ILE A 15 18.28 8.23 -6.87
CA ILE A 15 16.88 7.83 -6.75
C ILE A 15 16.08 8.85 -5.93
N ARG A 16 16.63 9.35 -4.83
CA ARG A 16 16.00 10.36 -3.98
C ARG A 16 15.76 11.67 -4.74
N ARG A 17 16.76 12.15 -5.47
CA ARG A 17 16.64 13.35 -6.32
C ARG A 17 15.58 13.19 -7.39
N LYS A 18 15.49 12.00 -7.99
CA LYS A 18 14.45 11.67 -8.97
C LYS A 18 13.05 11.71 -8.35
N ARG A 19 12.89 11.22 -7.12
CA ARG A 19 11.62 11.28 -6.37
C ARG A 19 11.19 12.71 -6.04
N ASN A 20 12.16 13.58 -5.79
CA ASN A 20 11.92 15.03 -5.59
C ASN A 20 11.62 15.79 -6.91
N GLY A 21 11.43 15.09 -8.03
CA GLY A 21 11.07 15.67 -9.32
C GLY A 21 12.24 16.05 -10.23
N GLU A 22 13.49 15.73 -9.87
CA GLU A 22 14.62 15.95 -10.77
C GLU A 22 14.59 14.98 -11.95
N THR A 23 14.86 15.50 -13.15
CA THR A 23 14.94 14.68 -14.36
C THR A 23 16.23 13.87 -14.35
N ILE A 24 16.14 12.63 -13.88
CA ILE A 24 17.27 11.70 -13.84
C ILE A 24 17.07 10.59 -14.86
N SER A 25 18.15 10.25 -15.58
CA SER A 25 18.15 9.20 -16.58
C SER A 25 17.80 7.85 -15.95
N ARG A 26 16.63 7.32 -16.31
CA ARG A 26 16.20 5.95 -15.92
C ARG A 26 17.18 4.89 -16.40
N LYS A 27 17.88 5.16 -17.51
CA LYS A 27 18.90 4.27 -18.06
C LYS A 27 20.10 4.15 -17.12
N LEU A 28 20.56 5.25 -16.53
CA LEU A 28 21.69 5.24 -15.59
C LEU A 28 21.40 4.41 -14.33
N ILE A 29 20.19 4.57 -13.76
CA ILE A 29 19.78 3.77 -12.58
C ILE A 29 19.74 2.28 -12.93
N ARG A 30 19.20 1.94 -14.11
CA ARG A 30 19.13 0.55 -14.59
C ARG A 30 20.53 -0.02 -14.83
N ASP A 31 21.38 0.68 -15.56
CA ASP A 31 22.72 0.21 -15.91
C ASP A 31 23.56 -0.07 -14.64
N VAL A 32 23.49 0.80 -13.62
CA VAL A 32 24.19 0.58 -12.34
C VAL A 32 23.56 -0.58 -11.56
N THR A 33 22.24 -0.74 -11.60
CA THR A 33 21.54 -1.86 -10.95
C THR A 33 21.90 -3.20 -11.59
N ASP A 34 21.97 -3.24 -12.93
CA ASP A 34 22.38 -4.43 -13.70
C ASP A 34 23.82 -4.82 -13.36
N CYS A 35 24.72 -3.86 -13.13
CA CYS A 35 26.07 -4.15 -12.64
C CYS A 35 26.07 -4.89 -11.28
N TYR A 36 25.18 -4.57 -10.33
CA TYR A 36 25.09 -5.32 -9.06
C TYR A 36 24.63 -6.77 -9.26
N VAL A 37 23.78 -7.00 -10.26
CA VAL A 37 23.27 -8.34 -10.62
C VAL A 37 24.33 -9.15 -11.38
N GLU A 38 25.16 -8.51 -12.20
CA GLU A 38 26.26 -9.16 -12.91
C GLU A 38 27.43 -9.50 -11.99
N LEU A 39 27.74 -8.64 -11.02
CA LEU A 39 28.78 -8.89 -10.00
C LEU A 39 28.45 -10.06 -9.06
N GLY A 40 27.19 -10.49 -8.99
CA GLY A 40 26.78 -11.69 -8.25
C GLY A 40 27.22 -13.00 -8.89
N ILE A 41 27.83 -12.96 -10.08
CA ILE A 41 28.30 -14.15 -10.81
C ILE A 41 29.75 -14.52 -10.41
N GLU A 42 30.50 -13.66 -9.71
CA GLU A 42 31.96 -13.79 -9.62
C GLU A 42 32.53 -14.62 -8.44
N GLU A 43 31.73 -15.26 -7.58
CA GLU A 43 32.30 -15.93 -6.37
C GLU A 43 32.20 -17.46 -6.28
N ASP A 44 31.54 -18.18 -7.21
CA ASP A 44 31.36 -19.65 -7.08
C ASP A 44 32.01 -20.52 -8.17
N GLU A 45 32.73 -19.97 -9.15
CA GLU A 45 33.43 -20.80 -10.14
C GLU A 45 34.84 -21.20 -9.67
N THR A 46 34.90 -22.09 -8.68
CA THR A 46 36.07 -22.98 -8.57
C THR A 46 35.93 -24.09 -9.62
N PRO A 47 36.98 -24.40 -10.42
CA PRO A 47 36.87 -25.33 -11.55
C PRO A 47 36.40 -26.76 -11.22
N ASP A 48 36.40 -27.14 -9.93
CA ASP A 48 36.16 -28.51 -9.49
C ASP A 48 34.68 -28.86 -9.21
N GLN A 49 33.73 -27.91 -9.27
CA GLN A 49 32.31 -28.16 -8.94
C GLN A 49 31.35 -28.26 -10.15
N VAL A 50 31.87 -28.54 -11.34
CA VAL A 50 31.07 -28.63 -12.59
C VAL A 50 30.16 -29.86 -12.67
N ARG A 51 30.09 -30.74 -11.66
CA ARG A 51 29.48 -32.07 -11.83
C ARG A 51 28.16 -32.36 -11.11
N SER A 52 27.64 -31.49 -10.24
CA SER A 52 26.31 -31.77 -9.65
C SER A 52 25.70 -30.59 -8.89
N ALA A 53 25.01 -29.67 -9.57
CA ALA A 53 23.90 -28.90 -8.99
C ALA A 53 23.19 -28.14 -10.12
N GLN A 54 21.86 -28.12 -10.13
CA GLN A 54 21.11 -27.16 -10.95
C GLN A 54 21.59 -25.74 -10.60
N PRO A 55 21.78 -24.85 -11.60
CA PRO A 55 22.19 -23.48 -11.33
C PRO A 55 21.17 -22.83 -10.41
N ASN A 56 21.58 -22.42 -9.21
CA ASN A 56 20.71 -21.73 -8.26
C ASN A 56 20.45 -20.31 -8.79
N PRO A 57 19.25 -19.99 -9.27
CA PRO A 57 18.98 -18.69 -9.90
C PRO A 57 19.08 -17.51 -8.90
N ASN A 58 19.07 -17.79 -7.59
CA ASN A 58 19.23 -16.77 -6.54
C ASN A 58 20.71 -16.38 -6.27
N ALA A 59 21.70 -17.16 -6.73
CA ALA A 59 23.11 -16.84 -6.49
C ALA A 59 23.50 -15.51 -7.17
N LYS A 60 23.02 -15.32 -8.40
CA LYS A 60 23.24 -14.10 -9.20
C LYS A 60 22.66 -12.83 -8.55
N LEU A 61 21.61 -12.96 -7.74
CA LEU A 61 20.96 -11.83 -7.10
C LEU A 61 21.53 -11.49 -5.72
N LYS A 62 22.38 -12.34 -5.14
CA LYS A 62 22.85 -12.19 -3.76
C LYS A 62 23.55 -10.85 -3.51
N VAL A 63 24.43 -10.44 -4.40
CA VAL A 63 25.16 -9.15 -4.31
C VAL A 63 24.20 -7.96 -4.42
N TYR A 64 23.19 -8.04 -5.27
CA TYR A 64 22.12 -7.04 -5.36
C TYR A 64 21.30 -6.96 -4.06
N MET A 65 20.90 -8.11 -3.51
CA MET A 65 20.11 -8.18 -2.28
C MET A 65 20.86 -7.58 -1.08
N ASP A 66 22.13 -7.99 -0.90
CA ASP A 66 22.93 -7.64 0.27
C ASP A 66 23.42 -6.18 0.25
N HIS A 67 23.77 -5.66 -0.92
CA HIS A 67 24.44 -4.36 -1.04
C HIS A 67 23.56 -3.23 -1.56
N PHE A 68 22.44 -3.53 -2.22
CA PHE A 68 21.57 -2.51 -2.79
C PHE A 68 20.13 -2.63 -2.27
N GLU A 69 19.46 -3.78 -2.44
CA GLU A 69 18.04 -3.93 -2.15
C GLU A 69 17.70 -3.60 -0.69
N ALA A 70 18.45 -4.17 0.27
CA ALA A 70 18.21 -3.91 1.69
C ALA A 70 18.35 -2.43 2.06
N LYS A 71 19.37 -1.73 1.54
CA LYS A 71 19.55 -0.29 1.78
C LYS A 71 18.48 0.54 1.05
N PHE A 72 18.17 0.19 -0.20
CA PHE A 72 17.16 0.83 -1.02
C PHE A 72 15.78 0.78 -0.38
N LEU A 73 15.35 -0.40 0.10
CA LEU A 73 14.06 -0.56 0.77
C LEU A 73 14.00 0.29 2.04
N ARG A 74 15.05 0.25 2.87
CA ARG A 74 15.14 1.04 4.11
C ARG A 74 15.11 2.56 3.85
N GLU A 75 15.86 3.04 2.86
CA GLU A 75 15.87 4.47 2.53
C GLU A 75 14.56 4.92 1.88
N THR A 76 13.94 4.05 1.08
CA THR A 76 12.62 4.29 0.49
C THR A 76 11.54 4.35 1.56
N GLU A 77 11.58 3.43 2.53
CA GLU A 77 10.72 3.44 3.70
C GLU A 77 10.87 4.74 4.50
N ASN A 78 12.10 5.13 4.84
CA ASN A 78 12.39 6.37 5.56
C ASN A 78 11.94 7.62 4.78
N TYR A 79 12.15 7.63 3.46
CA TYR A 79 11.74 8.75 2.61
C TYR A 79 10.23 8.94 2.68
N TYR A 80 9.46 7.88 2.43
CA TYR A 80 8.00 7.96 2.48
C TYR A 80 7.47 8.16 3.89
N ALA A 81 8.14 7.67 4.94
CA ALA A 81 7.77 7.94 6.33
C ALA A 81 7.95 9.42 6.71
N ASN A 82 9.04 10.05 6.26
CA ASN A 82 9.27 11.47 6.49
C ASN A 82 8.34 12.34 5.65
N GLU A 83 8.14 11.98 4.38
CA GLU A 83 7.19 12.67 3.50
C GLU A 83 5.77 12.57 4.04
N ALA A 84 5.39 11.40 4.57
CA ALA A 84 4.14 11.20 5.28
C ALA A 84 4.00 12.14 6.47
N GLN A 85 5.00 12.17 7.34
CA GLN A 85 4.95 13.00 8.54
C GLN A 85 4.82 14.48 8.17
N ALA A 86 5.65 14.99 7.25
CA ALA A 86 5.61 16.38 6.80
C ALA A 86 4.27 16.73 6.12
N PHE A 87 3.71 15.80 5.35
CA PHE A 87 2.43 15.99 4.70
C PHE A 87 1.28 16.02 5.71
N LEU A 88 1.32 15.17 6.73
CA LEU A 88 0.33 15.07 7.82
C LEU A 88 0.33 16.27 8.77
N GLU A 89 1.42 17.03 8.83
CA GLU A 89 1.48 18.28 9.62
C GLU A 89 0.57 19.38 9.03
N HIS A 90 0.35 19.37 7.72
CA HIS A 90 -0.34 20.45 7.00
C HIS A 90 -1.60 19.98 6.28
N ASN A 91 -1.79 18.67 6.13
CA ASN A 91 -2.90 18.09 5.41
C ASN A 91 -3.56 16.99 6.26
N PRO A 92 -4.89 16.87 6.19
CA PRO A 92 -5.58 15.79 6.90
C PRO A 92 -5.08 14.42 6.41
N LEU A 93 -5.02 13.45 7.31
CA LEU A 93 -4.59 12.07 7.08
C LEU A 93 -5.30 11.39 5.89
N THR A 94 -6.50 11.86 5.61
CA THR A 94 -7.34 11.63 4.44
C THR A 94 -6.62 11.86 3.10
N GLU A 95 -5.98 13.03 2.94
CA GLU A 95 -5.23 13.41 1.74
C GLU A 95 -3.90 12.64 1.64
N TYR A 96 -3.33 12.24 2.79
CA TYR A 96 -2.15 11.38 2.80
C TYR A 96 -2.48 9.98 2.27
N MET A 97 -3.62 9.40 2.67
CA MET A 97 -4.08 8.12 2.14
C MET A 97 -4.37 8.23 0.63
N LYS A 98 -4.98 9.33 0.17
CA LYS A 98 -5.20 9.60 -1.26
C LYS A 98 -3.88 9.77 -2.04
N LYS A 99 -2.96 10.58 -1.55
CA LYS A 99 -1.71 10.89 -2.24
C LYS A 99 -0.69 9.74 -2.22
N VAL A 100 -0.52 9.06 -1.09
CA VAL A 100 0.56 8.08 -0.89
C VAL A 100 0.11 6.63 -1.07
N LEU A 101 -1.12 6.26 -0.69
CA LEU A 101 -1.60 4.88 -0.90
C LEU A 101 -2.29 4.70 -2.25
N ILE A 102 -2.92 5.76 -2.77
CA ILE A 102 -3.71 5.68 -4.01
C ILE A 102 -2.90 6.24 -5.18
N GLU A 103 -2.55 7.52 -5.22
CA GLU A 103 -1.95 8.15 -6.41
C GLU A 103 -0.50 7.69 -6.69
N ALA A 104 0.41 7.81 -5.73
CA ALA A 104 1.83 7.47 -5.93
C ALA A 104 2.07 5.97 -6.14
N GLN A 105 1.26 5.12 -5.49
CA GLN A 105 1.40 3.68 -5.57
C GLN A 105 0.70 3.11 -6.81
N LEU A 106 -0.48 3.60 -7.24
CA LEU A 106 -1.15 3.11 -8.47
C LEU A 106 -0.33 3.38 -9.73
N GLU A 107 0.31 4.54 -9.88
CA GLU A 107 1.16 4.80 -11.05
C GLU A 107 2.42 3.92 -11.07
N LEU A 108 3.02 3.67 -9.91
CA LEU A 108 4.22 2.82 -9.79
C LEU A 108 3.85 1.34 -9.99
N PHE A 109 2.73 0.90 -9.40
CA PHE A 109 2.17 -0.43 -9.60
C PHE A 109 1.75 -0.65 -11.05
N GLN A 110 0.96 0.22 -11.68
CA GLN A 110 0.50 -0.02 -13.06
C GLN A 110 1.66 -0.09 -14.06
N ASN A 111 2.69 0.75 -13.89
CA ASN A 111 3.85 0.77 -14.78
C ASN A 111 4.79 -0.44 -14.59
N GLU A 112 5.02 -0.92 -13.37
CA GLU A 112 5.88 -2.10 -13.13
C GLU A 112 5.13 -3.44 -13.26
N PHE A 113 3.85 -3.47 -12.88
CA PHE A 113 2.99 -4.67 -12.97
C PHE A 113 2.76 -5.09 -14.42
N GLY A 114 2.58 -4.14 -15.35
CA GLY A 114 2.44 -4.44 -16.78
C GLY A 114 3.66 -5.17 -17.34
N ALA A 115 4.87 -4.72 -16.99
CA ALA A 115 6.12 -5.35 -17.44
C ALA A 115 6.37 -6.73 -16.80
N LEU A 116 5.96 -6.92 -15.54
CA LEU A 116 6.13 -8.20 -14.82
C LEU A 116 5.11 -9.26 -15.24
N LEU A 117 3.88 -8.86 -15.58
CA LEU A 117 2.86 -9.77 -16.10
C LEU A 117 3.22 -10.29 -17.49
N GLU A 118 3.77 -9.45 -18.37
CA GLU A 118 4.27 -9.86 -19.68
C GLU A 118 5.47 -10.83 -19.59
N ALA A 119 6.23 -10.77 -18.49
CA ALA A 119 7.38 -11.64 -18.24
C ALA A 119 7.03 -12.97 -17.54
N ASN A 120 5.76 -13.19 -17.18
CA ASN A 120 5.25 -14.42 -16.53
C ASN A 120 6.02 -14.83 -15.25
N LYS A 121 6.40 -13.84 -14.42
CA LYS A 121 7.17 -14.04 -13.19
C LYS A 121 6.27 -14.01 -11.94
N ASP A 122 5.57 -15.12 -11.70
CA ASP A 122 4.64 -15.27 -10.57
C ASP A 122 5.30 -15.05 -9.19
N ASP A 123 6.58 -15.40 -9.05
CA ASP A 123 7.35 -15.20 -7.81
C ASP A 123 7.61 -13.72 -7.50
N ASP A 124 7.89 -12.90 -8.53
CA ASP A 124 8.12 -11.47 -8.38
C ASP A 124 6.81 -10.75 -8.05
N LEU A 125 5.71 -11.22 -8.64
CA LEU A 125 4.37 -10.78 -8.31
C LEU A 125 4.04 -11.04 -6.84
N ALA A 126 4.30 -12.25 -6.35
CA ALA A 126 4.08 -12.61 -4.94
C ALA A 126 4.94 -11.77 -3.97
N ARG A 127 6.20 -11.49 -4.32
CA ARG A 127 7.09 -10.62 -3.54
C ARG A 127 6.58 -9.18 -3.50
N MET A 128 6.12 -8.64 -4.63
CA MET A 128 5.50 -7.31 -4.70
C MET A 128 4.21 -7.23 -3.88
N TYR A 129 3.33 -8.22 -3.98
CA TYR A 129 2.12 -8.31 -3.17
C TYR A 129 2.47 -8.33 -1.67
N LYS A 130 3.50 -9.08 -1.28
CA LYS A 130 3.98 -9.12 0.10
C LYS A 130 4.55 -7.76 0.56
N ALA A 131 5.32 -7.08 -0.30
CA ALA A 131 5.86 -5.77 -0.01
C ALA A 131 4.76 -4.71 0.16
N ALA A 132 3.76 -4.71 -0.73
CA ALA A 132 2.59 -3.84 -0.65
C ALA A 132 1.79 -4.05 0.65
N THR A 133 1.50 -5.31 0.98
CA THR A 133 0.81 -5.68 2.22
C THR A 133 1.64 -5.26 3.45
N THR A 134 2.95 -5.48 3.43
CA THR A 134 3.83 -5.08 4.54
C THR A 134 3.83 -3.56 4.71
N PHE A 135 3.97 -2.80 3.63
CA PHE A 135 3.95 -1.34 3.68
C PHE A 135 2.61 -0.79 4.19
N ILE A 136 1.49 -1.36 3.74
CA ILE A 136 0.15 -0.92 4.15
C ILE A 136 -0.10 -1.21 5.63
N ASN A 137 0.36 -2.34 6.17
CA ASN A 137 0.07 -2.75 7.55
C ASN A 137 1.18 -2.42 8.56
N LYS A 138 2.41 -2.15 8.09
CA LYS A 138 3.60 -1.89 8.92
C LYS A 138 4.37 -0.68 8.37
N ASN A 139 3.76 0.50 8.46
CA ASN A 139 4.43 1.78 8.20
C ASN A 139 4.68 2.49 9.55
N GLU A 140 5.79 3.23 9.73
CA GLU A 140 6.09 3.95 10.97
C GLU A 140 4.94 4.84 11.49
N VAL A 141 4.09 5.36 10.58
CA VAL A 141 2.85 6.09 10.93
C VAL A 141 1.88 5.24 11.75
N THR A 142 1.85 3.93 11.51
CA THR A 142 1.04 2.93 12.22
C THR A 142 1.72 2.36 13.47
N SER A 143 3.06 2.42 13.53
CA SER A 143 3.91 1.85 14.58
C SER A 143 4.06 2.72 15.84
N ARG A 144 3.71 4.01 15.79
CA ARG A 144 4.03 4.99 16.86
C ARG A 144 3.12 4.98 18.11
N SER A 145 2.22 4.01 18.33
CA SER A 145 1.57 3.87 19.64
C SER A 145 2.04 2.63 20.39
N THR A 146 2.71 2.92 21.51
CA THR A 146 2.74 2.26 22.81
C THR A 146 1.82 1.05 23.03
N SER A 147 2.01 -0.04 22.30
CA SER A 147 1.83 -1.44 22.74
C SER A 147 1.94 -2.32 21.50
N GLN A 148 2.70 -3.39 21.65
CA GLN A 148 3.06 -4.34 20.60
C GLN A 148 1.84 -4.89 19.83
N GLN A 149 2.02 -5.08 18.51
CA GLN A 149 1.37 -6.07 17.63
C GLN A 149 0.13 -5.74 16.77
N MET A 150 -0.56 -4.60 16.87
CA MET A 150 -1.72 -4.34 16.01
C MET A 150 -1.51 -3.20 15.01
N SER A 151 -1.76 -3.48 13.73
CA SER A 151 -1.74 -2.46 12.67
C SER A 151 -2.85 -1.43 12.92
N LYS A 152 -2.52 -0.13 12.79
CA LYS A 152 -3.52 0.95 12.83
C LYS A 152 -4.22 1.17 11.50
N SER A 153 -3.70 0.62 10.41
CA SER A 153 -4.25 0.78 9.06
C SER A 153 -5.73 0.43 8.93
N PRO A 154 -6.25 -0.65 9.55
CA PRO A 154 -7.68 -0.95 9.56
C PRO A 154 -8.51 0.16 10.22
N GLU A 155 -8.04 0.72 11.34
CA GLU A 155 -8.72 1.83 12.03
C GLU A 155 -8.69 3.11 11.18
N LEU A 156 -7.54 3.41 10.58
CA LEU A 156 -7.36 4.60 9.76
C LEU A 156 -8.23 4.55 8.50
N LEU A 157 -8.29 3.40 7.83
CA LEU A 157 -9.15 3.21 6.67
C LEU A 157 -10.63 3.34 7.07
N ALA A 158 -11.04 2.79 8.22
CA ALA A 158 -12.41 2.95 8.71
C ALA A 158 -12.76 4.42 9.01
N LYS A 159 -11.84 5.19 9.59
CA LYS A 159 -11.99 6.64 9.80
C LYS A 159 -12.11 7.40 8.49
N TYR A 160 -11.35 6.99 7.48
CA TYR A 160 -11.43 7.62 6.16
C TYR A 160 -12.82 7.40 5.54
N CYS A 161 -13.34 6.17 5.57
CA CYS A 161 -14.71 5.89 5.12
C CYS A 161 -15.74 6.73 5.89
N ASP A 162 -15.58 6.89 7.21
CA ASP A 162 -16.47 7.72 8.02
C ASP A 162 -16.45 9.19 7.59
N GLN A 163 -15.28 9.74 7.26
CA GLN A 163 -15.17 11.11 6.76
C GLN A 163 -15.80 11.30 5.38
N LEU A 164 -15.60 10.34 4.47
CA LEU A 164 -16.19 10.38 3.12
C LEU A 164 -17.71 10.31 3.16
N LEU A 165 -18.25 9.45 4.04
CA LEU A 165 -19.68 9.15 4.10
C LEU A 165 -20.45 10.05 5.08
N ARG A 166 -19.79 11.01 5.72
CA ARG A 166 -20.44 11.96 6.65
C ARG A 166 -20.76 13.26 5.93
N LYS A 167 -21.95 13.83 6.20
CA LYS A 167 -22.34 15.16 5.72
C LYS A 167 -21.27 16.19 6.06
N SER A 168 -20.81 16.90 5.05
CA SER A 168 -19.82 17.96 5.16
C SER A 168 -20.27 19.17 4.33
N SER A 169 -19.67 20.34 4.57
CA SER A 169 -19.97 21.56 3.82
C SER A 169 -19.41 21.56 2.39
N LYS A 170 -18.53 20.61 2.07
CA LYS A 170 -17.95 20.39 0.73
C LYS A 170 -18.11 18.92 0.39
N MET A 171 -19.30 18.54 -0.03
CA MET A 171 -19.56 17.18 -0.48
C MET A 171 -18.98 17.00 -1.90
N PRO A 172 -18.21 15.92 -2.13
CA PRO A 172 -17.81 15.54 -3.48
C PRO A 172 -19.05 15.22 -4.32
N GLU A 173 -18.91 15.33 -5.65
CA GLU A 173 -19.95 14.87 -6.57
C GLU A 173 -20.15 13.35 -6.45
N GLU A 174 -21.34 12.84 -6.77
CA GLU A 174 -21.66 11.41 -6.61
C GLU A 174 -20.66 10.49 -7.34
N ASN A 175 -20.24 10.86 -8.55
CA ASN A 175 -19.25 10.10 -9.32
C ASN A 175 -17.87 10.11 -8.63
N GLU A 176 -17.44 11.27 -8.13
CA GLU A 176 -16.16 11.39 -7.44
C GLU A 176 -16.15 10.61 -6.12
N LEU A 177 -17.27 10.62 -5.40
CA LEU A 177 -17.45 9.83 -4.19
C LEU A 177 -17.35 8.33 -4.48
N GLU A 178 -18.01 7.85 -5.53
CA GLU A 178 -17.99 6.44 -5.93
C GLU A 178 -16.57 5.99 -6.36
N ASP A 179 -15.82 6.86 -7.05
CA ASP A 179 -14.42 6.62 -7.39
C ASP A 179 -13.56 6.52 -6.12
N MET A 180 -13.75 7.42 -5.16
CA MET A 180 -13.05 7.37 -3.86
C MET A 180 -13.40 6.11 -3.08
N LEU A 181 -14.67 5.67 -3.06
CA LEU A 181 -15.08 4.40 -2.44
C LEU A 181 -14.42 3.20 -3.13
N THR A 182 -14.25 3.25 -4.45
CA THR A 182 -13.54 2.19 -5.19
C THR A 182 -12.05 2.16 -4.82
N GLN A 183 -11.41 3.32 -4.65
CA GLN A 183 -10.03 3.40 -4.19
C GLN A 183 -9.84 2.88 -2.76
N VAL A 184 -10.80 3.16 -1.86
CA VAL A 184 -10.83 2.58 -0.50
C VAL A 184 -10.77 1.06 -0.57
N MET A 185 -11.50 0.44 -1.51
CA MET A 185 -11.51 -1.02 -1.67
C MET A 185 -10.18 -1.58 -2.17
N VAL A 186 -9.44 -0.82 -2.99
CA VAL A 186 -8.08 -1.20 -3.41
C VAL A 186 -7.17 -1.30 -2.18
N VAL A 187 -7.21 -0.32 -1.28
CA VAL A 187 -6.41 -0.35 -0.04
C VAL A 187 -6.91 -1.47 0.88
N PHE A 188 -8.22 -1.63 1.03
CA PHE A 188 -8.83 -2.67 1.86
C PHE A 188 -8.41 -4.09 1.48
N LYS A 189 -8.15 -4.36 0.19
CA LYS A 189 -7.63 -5.65 -0.29
C LYS A 189 -6.36 -6.08 0.45
N TYR A 190 -5.49 -5.12 0.78
CA TYR A 190 -4.21 -5.36 1.42
C TYR A 190 -4.25 -5.27 2.95
N ILE A 191 -5.40 -4.95 3.55
CA ILE A 191 -5.55 -4.95 5.01
C ILE A 191 -5.53 -6.39 5.53
N GLU A 192 -4.64 -6.66 6.48
CA GLU A 192 -4.52 -7.96 7.15
C GLU A 192 -5.66 -8.14 8.18
N ASP A 193 -5.79 -7.21 9.13
CA ASP A 193 -6.76 -7.26 10.22
C ASP A 193 -8.15 -6.74 9.81
N LYS A 194 -8.82 -7.46 8.90
CA LYS A 194 -10.15 -7.07 8.38
C LYS A 194 -11.25 -7.07 9.45
N ASP A 195 -11.14 -7.88 10.49
CA ASP A 195 -12.09 -7.88 11.60
C ASP A 195 -11.96 -6.60 12.45
N VAL A 196 -10.74 -6.07 12.60
CA VAL A 196 -10.48 -4.78 13.26
C VAL A 196 -11.11 -3.65 12.46
N PHE A 197 -10.90 -3.61 11.14
CA PHE A 197 -11.61 -2.66 10.26
C PHE A 197 -13.13 -2.75 10.48
N SER A 198 -13.69 -3.97 10.44
CA SER A 198 -15.12 -4.21 10.61
C SER A 198 -15.65 -3.64 11.93
N LYS A 199 -14.93 -3.87 13.04
CA LYS A 199 -15.30 -3.36 14.37
C LYS A 199 -15.34 -1.83 14.39
N PHE A 200 -14.31 -1.16 13.86
CA PHE A 200 -14.24 0.30 13.81
C PHE A 200 -15.28 0.90 12.87
N TYR A 201 -15.41 0.35 11.65
CA TYR A 201 -16.37 0.79 10.66
C TYR A 201 -17.80 0.65 11.18
N THR A 202 -18.17 -0.51 11.73
CA THR A 202 -19.50 -0.75 12.31
C THR A 202 -19.83 0.26 13.40
N LYS A 203 -18.87 0.57 14.29
CA LYS A 203 -19.07 1.54 15.38
C LYS A 203 -19.34 2.95 14.85
N MET A 204 -18.61 3.39 13.82
CA MET A 204 -18.79 4.70 13.21
C MET A 204 -20.08 4.77 12.40
N PHE A 205 -20.35 3.72 11.62
CA PHE A 205 -21.58 3.56 10.87
C PHE A 205 -22.84 3.61 11.75
N SER A 206 -22.87 2.87 12.88
CA SER A 206 -23.96 2.96 13.86
C SER A 206 -24.21 4.40 14.31
N LYS A 207 -23.14 5.16 14.60
CA LYS A 207 -23.27 6.55 15.07
C LYS A 207 -23.85 7.45 13.97
N ARG A 208 -23.41 7.26 12.72
CA ARG A 208 -23.92 8.03 11.58
C ARG A 208 -25.40 7.77 11.33
N LEU A 209 -25.83 6.51 11.40
CA LEU A 209 -27.24 6.14 11.26
C LEU A 209 -28.10 6.78 12.35
N ILE A 210 -27.71 6.66 13.62
CA ILE A 210 -28.47 7.21 14.77
C ILE A 210 -28.53 8.74 14.73
N SER A 211 -27.44 9.39 14.32
CA SER A 211 -27.35 10.86 14.30
C SER A 211 -27.82 11.49 12.98
N GLU A 212 -28.25 10.67 12.01
CA GLU A 212 -28.62 11.07 10.65
C GLU A 212 -27.58 11.95 9.93
N THR A 213 -26.30 11.71 10.24
CA THR A 213 -25.18 12.47 9.69
C THR A 213 -24.58 11.85 8.42
N SER A 214 -25.19 10.81 7.85
CA SER A 214 -24.72 10.21 6.59
C SER A 214 -24.96 11.16 5.41
N ALA A 215 -23.96 11.25 4.53
CA ALA A 215 -23.94 12.11 3.34
C ALA A 215 -24.99 11.67 2.31
N SER A 216 -25.02 10.37 2.00
CA SER A 216 -25.97 9.72 1.08
C SER A 216 -26.23 8.30 1.57
N GLU A 217 -27.48 7.83 1.47
CA GLU A 217 -27.82 6.45 1.79
C GLU A 217 -27.31 5.48 0.71
N GLU A 218 -27.35 5.91 -0.54
CA GLU A 218 -26.86 5.18 -1.71
C GLU A 218 -25.36 4.89 -1.58
N ALA A 219 -24.57 5.87 -1.13
CA ALA A 219 -23.13 5.71 -0.91
C ALA A 219 -22.81 4.69 0.22
N GLU A 220 -23.61 4.69 1.30
CA GLU A 220 -23.47 3.71 2.39
C GLU A 220 -23.77 2.29 1.89
N VAL A 221 -24.85 2.13 1.11
CA VAL A 221 -25.22 0.86 0.47
C VAL A 221 -24.13 0.41 -0.52
N SER A 222 -23.58 1.34 -1.32
CA SER A 222 -22.49 1.07 -2.27
C SER A 222 -21.27 0.48 -1.57
N LEU A 223 -20.78 1.13 -0.51
CA LEU A 223 -19.61 0.63 0.23
C LEU A 223 -19.87 -0.74 0.86
N ILE A 224 -21.05 -0.97 1.44
CA ILE A 224 -21.42 -2.28 2.02
C ILE A 224 -21.46 -3.36 0.94
N ASN A 225 -21.99 -3.06 -0.25
CA ASN A 225 -22.00 -4.01 -1.36
C ASN A 225 -20.59 -4.35 -1.84
N LYS A 226 -19.68 -3.37 -1.93
CA LYS A 226 -18.27 -3.62 -2.26
C LYS A 226 -17.57 -4.48 -1.20
N LEU A 227 -17.81 -4.21 0.09
CA LEU A 227 -17.31 -5.04 1.20
C LEU A 227 -17.85 -6.47 1.13
N LYS A 228 -19.14 -6.63 0.77
CA LYS A 228 -19.79 -7.94 0.60
C LYS A 228 -19.18 -8.74 -0.55
N GLN A 229 -18.83 -8.08 -1.65
CA GLN A 229 -18.15 -8.74 -2.77
C GLN A 229 -16.76 -9.26 -2.36
N MET A 230 -16.02 -8.50 -1.54
CA MET A 230 -14.66 -8.86 -1.13
C MET A 230 -14.58 -9.87 0.02
N CYS A 231 -15.49 -9.79 1.00
CA CYS A 231 -15.42 -10.60 2.23
C CYS A 231 -16.62 -11.54 2.42
N GLY A 232 -17.58 -11.51 1.51
CA GLY A 232 -18.77 -12.35 1.57
C GLY A 232 -19.88 -11.79 2.47
N PHE A 233 -21.02 -12.49 2.45
CA PHE A 233 -22.25 -12.06 3.12
C PHE A 233 -22.15 -12.04 4.64
N GLU A 234 -21.48 -13.01 5.25
CA GLU A 234 -21.38 -13.11 6.71
C GLU A 234 -20.69 -11.89 7.32
N TYR A 235 -19.68 -11.36 6.63
CA TYR A 235 -18.93 -10.18 7.05
C TYR A 235 -19.80 -8.91 7.09
N THR A 236 -20.70 -8.74 6.12
CA THR A 236 -21.55 -7.54 6.01
C THR A 236 -22.96 -7.70 6.58
N ASN A 237 -23.35 -8.90 6.99
CA ASN A 237 -24.72 -9.22 7.44
C ASN A 237 -25.24 -8.23 8.49
N ARG A 238 -24.40 -7.88 9.47
CA ARG A 238 -24.75 -6.90 10.50
C ARG A 238 -24.98 -5.50 9.93
N LEU A 239 -24.12 -5.04 9.03
CA LEU A 239 -24.23 -3.72 8.39
C LEU A 239 -25.49 -3.63 7.54
N SER A 240 -25.77 -4.68 6.75
CA SER A 240 -26.99 -4.76 5.94
C SER A 240 -28.26 -4.74 6.78
N LYS A 241 -28.29 -5.46 7.91
CA LYS A 241 -29.42 -5.41 8.86
C LYS A 241 -29.64 -4.02 9.42
N MET A 242 -28.56 -3.33 9.84
CA MET A 242 -28.66 -1.98 10.39
C MET A 242 -29.25 -0.95 9.41
N ILE A 243 -28.96 -1.07 8.10
CA ILE A 243 -29.60 -0.24 7.07
C ILE A 243 -31.10 -0.53 7.01
N ASN A 244 -31.46 -1.80 6.89
CA ASN A 244 -32.87 -2.20 6.78
C ASN A 244 -33.67 -1.74 8.01
N ASP A 245 -33.12 -1.89 9.22
CA ASP A 245 -33.77 -1.46 10.46
C ASP A 245 -34.00 0.06 10.47
N THR A 246 -33.04 0.84 9.96
CA THR A 246 -33.16 2.30 9.85
C THR A 246 -34.22 2.69 8.82
N GLN A 247 -34.29 2.01 7.67
CA GLN A 247 -35.31 2.26 6.65
C GLN A 247 -36.72 1.96 7.17
N ILE A 248 -36.90 0.84 7.88
CA ILE A 248 -38.18 0.50 8.50
C ILE A 248 -38.59 1.56 9.53
N SER A 249 -37.65 2.03 10.35
CA SER A 249 -37.92 3.05 11.36
C SER A 249 -38.32 4.42 10.79
N LYS A 250 -38.01 4.72 9.52
CA LYS A 250 -38.43 5.98 8.87
C LYS A 250 -39.84 5.90 8.26
N VAL A 251 -40.40 4.70 8.12
CA VAL A 251 -41.71 4.42 7.52
C VAL A 251 -42.84 4.42 8.58
N HIS A 252 -42.48 4.55 9.86
CA HIS A 252 -43.40 4.66 11.00
C HIS A 252 -43.14 5.92 11.80
#